data_AF-A0A559KJ37-F1
#
_entry.id   AF-A0A559KJ37-F1
#
_cell.length_a   1.000
_cell.length_b   1.000
_cell.length_c   1.000
_cell.angle_alpha   90.00
_cell.angle_beta   90.00
_cell.angle_gamma   90.00
#
_symmetry.space_group_name_H-M   'P 1'
#
loop_
_entity.id
_entity.type
_entity.pdbx_description
1 polymer ?
#
loop_
_entity_poly.entity_id
_entity_poly.type
_entity_poly.pdbx_seq_one_letter_code
_entity_poly.pdbx_strand_id
1 'polypeptide(L)' 'MKMKLNPKIILILVTLSYIGFIITNLMTLCFDFELGVKANTVISLFSDIFFLIYLWSKDNQNEQKH' A
#
# COMPACT_ATOMS: atom_id res chain seq x y z
N MET A 1 -22.70 18.10 -9.33
CA MET A 1 -21.89 17.47 -10.38
C MET A 1 -21.17 16.26 -9.77
N LYS A 2 -21.61 15.03 -10.03
CA LYS A 2 -20.91 13.83 -9.51
C LYS A 2 -19.58 13.71 -10.26
N MET A 3 -18.48 13.98 -9.57
CA MET A 3 -17.14 13.83 -10.13
C MET A 3 -16.93 12.34 -10.39
N LYS A 4 -16.98 11.91 -11.65
CA LYS A 4 -16.64 10.54 -12.05
C LYS A 4 -15.12 10.40 -11.94
N LEU A 5 -14.61 10.03 -10.77
CA LEU A 5 -13.20 9.66 -10.66
C LEU A 5 -12.96 8.38 -11.45
N ASN A 6 -11.91 8.38 -12.27
CA ASN A 6 -11.49 7.20 -12.99
C ASN A 6 -10.87 6.20 -11.98
N PRO A 7 -11.35 4.95 -11.92
CA PRO A 7 -10.84 3.94 -10.99
C PRO A 7 -9.33 3.73 -11.10
N LYS A 8 -8.74 3.89 -12.29
CA LYS A 8 -7.29 3.80 -12.48
C LYS A 8 -6.52 4.92 -11.78
N ILE A 9 -7.07 6.13 -11.75
CA ILE A 9 -6.45 7.26 -11.03
C ILE A 9 -6.48 6.99 -9.53
N ILE A 10 -7.59 6.45 -9.02
CA ILE A 10 -7.70 6.04 -7.61
C ILE A 10 -6.65 4.98 -7.28
N LEU A 11 -6.49 3.97 -8.14
CA LEU A 11 -5.50 2.90 -7.95
C LEU A 11 -4.07 3.45 -7.85
N ILE A 12 -3.71 4.39 -8.73
CA ILE A 12 -2.38 5.05 -8.72
C ILE A 12 -2.20 5.85 -7.43
N LEU A 13 -3.19 6.63 -7.01
CA LEU A 13 -3.11 7.41 -5.78
C LEU A 13 -2.94 6.53 -4.54
N VAL A 14 -3.73 5.44 -4.45
CA VAL A 14 -3.60 4.45 -3.37
C VAL A 14 -2.21 3.83 -3.38
N THR A 15 -1.69 3.48 -4.56
CA THR A 15 -0.34 2.92 -4.69
C THR A 15 0.72 3.87 -4.15
N LEU A 16 0.64 5.15 -4.51
CA LEU A 16 1.57 6.17 -4.01
C LEU A 16 1.48 6.35 -2.49
N SER A 17 0.27 6.32 -1.91
CA SER A 17 0.09 6.39 -0.46
C SER A 17 0.75 5.22 0.26
N TYR A 18 0.57 3.99 -0.24
CA TYR A 18 1.18 2.79 0.35
C TYR A 18 2.70 2.76 0.19
N ILE A 19 3.25 3.28 -0.91
CA ILE A 19 4.70 3.48 -1.05
C ILE A 19 5.22 4.41 0.05
N GLY A 20 4.51 5.51 0.34
CA GLY A 20 4.85 6.42 1.44
C GLY A 20 4.82 5.74 2.82
N PHE A 21 3.81 4.91 3.09
CA PHE A 21 3.73 4.12 4.32
C PHE A 21 4.89 3.13 4.46
N ILE A 22 5.22 2.42 3.38
CA ILE A 22 6.36 1.49 3.34
C ILE A 22 7.67 2.24 3.66
N ILE A 23 7.92 3.38 3.02
CA ILE A 23 9.13 4.18 3.29
C ILE A 23 9.18 4.62 4.75
N THR A 24 8.06 5.10 5.30
CA THR A 24 7.98 5.57 6.69
C THR A 24 8.23 4.42 7.67
N ASN A 25 7.61 3.27 7.44
CA ASN A 25 7.81 2.08 8.25
C ASN A 25 9.25 1.56 8.15
N LEU A 26 9.88 1.58 6.96
CA LEU A 26 11.29 1.26 6.80
C LEU A 26 12.20 2.21 7.60
N MET A 27 11.91 3.50 7.59
CA MET A 27 12.62 4.47 8.43
C MET A 27 12.46 4.14 9.91
N THR A 28 11.25 3.84 10.38
CA THR A 28 10.97 3.44 11.77
C THR A 28 11.79 2.23 12.21
N LEU A 29 12.06 1.26 11.33
CA LEU A 29 12.93 0.13 11.66
C LEU A 29 14.39 0.51 11.85
N CYS A 30 14.86 1.56 11.17
CA CYS A 30 16.23 2.06 11.27
C CYS A 30 16.48 2.95 12.50
N PHE A 31 15.41 3.43 13.15
CA PHE A 31 15.51 4.23 14.37
C PHE A 31 15.45 3.38 15.63
N ASP A 32 15.93 3.92 16.75
CA ASP A 32 16.00 3.20 18.01
C ASP A 32 14.68 3.30 18.80
N PHE A 33 13.63 2.71 18.24
CA PHE A 33 12.34 2.54 18.89
C PHE A 33 12.25 1.25 19.70
N GLU A 34 11.29 1.20 20.63
CA GLU A 34 10.96 0.02 21.42
C GLU A 34 10.67 -1.20 20.53
N LEU A 35 10.98 -2.40 21.03
CA LEU A 35 10.81 -3.66 20.30
C LEU A 35 9.36 -3.87 19.82
N GLY A 36 8.37 -3.47 20.63
CA GLY A 36 6.95 -3.56 20.28
C GLY A 36 6.58 -2.69 19.06
N VAL A 37 7.14 -1.49 18.98
CA VAL A 37 6.96 -0.59 17.84
C VAL A 37 7.61 -1.19 16.60
N LYS A 38 8.86 -1.67 16.69
CA LYS A 38 9.56 -2.32 15.57
C LYS A 38 8.81 -3.56 15.08
N ALA A 39 8.32 -4.41 15.98
CA ALA A 39 7.55 -5.60 15.60
C ALA A 39 6.24 -5.23 14.88
N ASN A 40 5.50 -4.24 15.39
CA ASN A 40 4.31 -3.73 14.72
C ASN A 40 4.63 -3.17 13.33
N THR A 41 5.71 -2.40 13.20
CA THR A 41 6.17 -1.84 11.93
C THR A 41 6.52 -2.93 10.90
N VAL A 42 7.16 -4.03 11.32
CA VAL A 42 7.42 -5.17 10.42
C VAL A 42 6.10 -5.77 9.91
N ILE A 43 5.13 -5.99 10.79
CA ILE A 43 3.82 -6.54 10.42
C ILE A 43 3.09 -5.58 9.46
N SER A 44 3.13 -4.29 9.74
CA SER A 44 2.55 -3.26 8.86
C SER A 44 3.19 -3.28 7.47
N LEU A 45 4.52 -3.41 7.37
CA LEU A 45 5.21 -3.52 6.07
C LEU A 45 4.73 -4.72 5.25
N PHE A 46 4.63 -5.89 5.88
CA PHE A 46 4.10 -7.07 5.19
C PHE A 46 2.67 -6.83 4.73
N SER A 47 1.80 -6.29 5.60
CA SER A 47 0.41 -5.97 5.25
C SER A 47 0.32 -5.01 4.07
N ASP A 48 1.13 -3.95 4.06
CA ASP A 48 1.14 -2.93 3.01
C ASP A 48 1.56 -3.52 1.65
N ILE A 49 2.60 -4.35 1.63
CA ILE A 49 3.09 -5.02 0.43
C ILE A 49 2.04 -6.02 -0.09
N PHE A 50 1.49 -6.87 0.79
CA PHE A 50 0.46 -7.83 0.41
C PHE A 50 -0.79 -7.15 -0.14
N PHE A 51 -1.22 -6.05 0.48
CA PHE A 51 -2.36 -5.27 0.01
C PHE A 51 -2.12 -4.71 -1.39
N LEU A 52 -0.94 -4.13 -1.65
CA LEU A 52 -0.59 -3.64 -2.99
C LEU A 52 -0.58 -4.75 -4.03
N ILE A 53 0.05 -5.90 -3.73
CA ILE A 53 0.08 -7.04 -4.65
C ILE A 53 -1.35 -7.51 -4.97
N TYR A 54 -2.19 -7.65 -3.95
CA TYR A 54 -3.59 -8.06 -4.14
C TYR A 54 -4.38 -7.05 -4.99
N LEU A 55 -4.22 -5.76 -4.71
CA LEU A 55 -4.94 -4.69 -5.40
C LEU A 55 -4.59 -4.67 -6.90
N TRP A 56 -3.30 -4.75 -7.24
CA TRP A 56 -2.83 -4.81 -8.62
C TRP A 56 -3.16 -6.13 -9.32
N SER A 57 -3.10 -7.27 -8.61
CA SER A 57 -3.52 -8.55 -9.16
C SER A 57 -5.00 -8.56 -9.53
N LYS A 58 -5.85 -7.92 -8.72
CA LYS A 58 -7.29 -7.84 -8.97
C LYS A 58 -7.63 -6.91 -10.13
N ASP A 59 -6.91 -5.80 -10.29
CA ASP A 59 -7.07 -4.90 -11.42
C ASP A 59 -6.71 -5.60 -12.75
N ASN A 60 -5.58 -6.31 -12.79
CA ASN A 60 -5.16 -7.09 -13.96
C ASN A 60 -6.18 -8.18 -14.35
N GLN A 61 -6.82 -8.84 -13.37
CA GLN A 61 -7.87 -9.82 -13.64
C GLN A 61 -9.16 -9.18 -14.18
N ASN A 62 -9.46 -7.93 -13.80
CA ASN A 62 -10.59 -7.20 -14.36
C ASN A 62 -10.32 -6.74 -15.79
N GLU A 63 -9.08 -6.35 -16.13
CA GLU A 63 -8.70 -6.02 -17.51
C GLU A 63 -8.74 -7.23 -18.44
N GLN A 64 -8.39 -8.43 -17.97
CA GLN A 64 -8.44 -9.66 -18.79
C GLN A 64 -9.86 -10.18 -19.05
N LYS A 65 -10.87 -9.69 -18.32
CA LYS A 65 -12.28 -10.10 -18.46
C LYS A 65 -13.10 -9.15 -19.36
N HIS A 66 -12.49 -8.08 -19.86
CA HIS A 66 -13.14 -7.05 -20.68
C HIS A 66 -12.53 -6.98 -22.08
#